data_AF-A0A512H6Z9-F1
#
_entry.id   AF-A0A512H6Z9-F1
#
_cell.length_a   1.000
_cell.length_b   1.000
_cell.length_c   1.000
_cell.angle_alpha   90.00
_cell.angle_beta   90.00
_cell.angle_gamma   90.00
#
_symmetry.space_group_name_H-M   'P 1'
#
loop_
_entity.id
_entity.type
_entity.pdbx_description
1 polymer ?
#
loop_
_entity_poly.entity_id
_entity_poly.type
_entity_poly.pdbx_seq_one_letter_code
_entity_poly.pdbx_strand_id
1 'polypeptide(L)'
;MASIGPISLFREKTTVHQIGGGRPGPIEEGALVIRSNRIILELTTSVRKEQVVVRGQTVPSTLRVAALVVERFLRDPQIFHRDDPVDWEDLWVRKRSDYDRRFSPESWVSIHVDGRTLFATNGSDAINLIEQVAHGEDLTDEIIRDATRALFSSAQDVVVQHESQTAVVFTPFATHLRAAVLERRGGRTGSFSASAFHGPEGKVRLGAFVNFVADLVEAVTLREFLERIRVQMEQSGQSSPPIPHDHLSAALGRKRQCAQFVAAFENAFKVQYRPERPEF
;
A
#
# COMPACT_ATOMS: atom_id res chain seq x y z
N MET A 1 -15.25 -3.80 -23.19
CA MET A 1 -15.42 -2.86 -22.06
C MET A 1 -14.23 -3.03 -21.14
N ALA A 2 -13.66 -1.95 -20.61
CA ALA A 2 -12.54 -2.05 -19.67
C ALA A 2 -13.06 -2.52 -18.30
N SER A 3 -12.35 -3.45 -17.67
CA SER A 3 -12.68 -4.00 -16.36
C SER A 3 -11.42 -4.19 -15.52
N ILE A 4 -11.61 -4.17 -14.21
CA ILE A 4 -10.55 -4.40 -13.23
C ILE A 4 -10.98 -5.60 -12.40
N GLY A 5 -10.06 -6.56 -12.23
CA GLY A 5 -10.27 -7.72 -11.38
C GLY A 5 -10.36 -7.36 -9.89
N PRO A 6 -10.41 -8.38 -9.01
CA PRO A 6 -10.31 -8.17 -7.57
C PRO A 6 -9.03 -7.40 -7.22
N ILE A 7 -9.10 -6.50 -6.23
CA ILE A 7 -7.94 -5.75 -5.75
C ILE A 7 -7.61 -6.22 -4.34
N SER A 8 -6.43 -6.80 -4.17
CA SER A 8 -5.91 -7.22 -2.88
C SER A 8 -4.59 -6.49 -2.60
N LEU A 9 -4.48 -5.91 -1.40
CA LEU A 9 -3.24 -5.38 -0.86
C LEU A 9 -2.64 -6.38 0.11
N PHE A 10 -1.39 -6.75 -0.12
CA PHE A 10 -0.58 -7.59 0.74
C PHE A 10 0.47 -6.76 1.48
N ARG A 11 0.66 -7.04 2.77
CA ARG A 11 1.83 -6.62 3.54
C ARG A 11 2.86 -7.72 3.44
N GLU A 12 4.02 -7.37 2.93
CA GLU A 12 5.07 -8.32 2.61
C GLU A 12 6.35 -8.00 3.38
N LYS A 13 6.99 -9.06 3.87
CA LYS A 13 8.33 -9.01 4.43
C LYS A 13 9.14 -10.13 3.79
N THR A 14 10.16 -9.76 3.04
CA THR A 14 11.15 -10.68 2.50
C THR A 14 12.44 -10.53 3.28
N THR A 15 13.02 -11.65 3.71
CA THR A 15 14.36 -11.69 4.28
C THR A 15 15.21 -12.64 3.45
N VAL A 16 16.39 -12.19 3.02
CA VAL A 16 17.33 -13.00 2.24
C VAL A 16 18.64 -13.08 2.99
N HIS A 17 19.06 -14.30 3.33
CA HIS A 17 20.31 -14.58 4.00
C HIS A 17 21.31 -15.20 3.04
N GLN A 18 22.53 -14.68 2.98
CA GLN A 18 23.62 -15.33 2.25
C GLN A 18 24.24 -16.44 3.12
N ILE A 19 24.40 -17.64 2.57
CA ILE A 19 25.18 -18.70 3.22
C ILE A 19 26.64 -18.57 2.76
N GLY A 20 27.43 -17.80 3.52
CA GLY A 20 28.89 -17.81 3.41
C GLY A 20 29.47 -18.95 4.26
N GLY A 21 30.22 -19.86 3.64
CA GLY A 21 30.80 -21.03 4.31
C GLY A 21 31.78 -20.65 5.43
N GLY A 22 31.34 -20.71 6.69
CA GLY A 22 32.22 -20.55 7.85
C GLY A 22 31.50 -20.31 9.18
N ARG A 23 31.09 -21.41 9.84
CA ARG A 23 30.48 -21.53 11.20
C ARG A 23 29.18 -20.75 11.45
N PRO A 24 28.18 -21.38 12.12
CA PRO A 24 26.96 -20.69 12.53
C PRO A 24 27.25 -19.69 13.66
N GLY A 25 27.50 -18.44 13.29
CA GLY A 25 27.36 -17.27 14.16
C GLY A 25 25.94 -16.69 14.09
N PRO A 26 25.55 -15.77 14.99
CA PRO A 26 24.27 -15.08 14.90
C PRO A 26 24.14 -14.35 13.55
N ILE A 27 22.97 -14.52 12.93
CA ILE A 27 22.61 -14.28 11.52
C ILE A 27 22.57 -12.77 11.13
N GLU A 28 23.39 -11.92 11.74
CA GLU A 28 23.23 -10.45 11.62
C GLU A 28 24.05 -9.77 10.51
N GLU A 29 25.17 -10.35 10.06
CA GLU A 29 25.97 -9.75 8.97
C GLU A 29 25.65 -10.40 7.62
N GLY A 30 24.72 -9.81 6.85
CA GLY A 30 24.46 -10.19 5.45
C GLY A 30 23.00 -10.41 5.02
N ALA A 31 22.02 -10.05 5.86
CA ALA A 31 20.60 -10.23 5.53
C ALA A 31 19.99 -9.01 4.81
N LEU A 32 19.50 -9.19 3.57
CA LEU A 32 18.66 -8.20 2.91
C LEU A 32 17.22 -8.33 3.41
N VAL A 33 16.69 -7.28 4.03
CA VAL A 33 15.29 -7.23 4.50
C VAL A 33 14.51 -6.22 3.69
N ILE A 34 13.49 -6.70 2.97
CA ILE A 34 12.58 -5.86 2.18
C ILE A 34 11.21 -5.89 2.85
N ARG A 35 10.66 -4.72 3.15
CA ARG A 35 9.28 -4.57 3.61
C ARG A 35 8.52 -3.69 2.64
N SER A 36 7.37 -4.18 2.18
CA SER A 36 6.56 -3.46 1.20
C SER A 36 5.08 -3.79 1.36
N ASN A 37 4.24 -2.91 0.84
CA ASN A 37 2.85 -3.23 0.53
C ASN A 37 2.75 -3.43 -0.98
N ARG A 38 2.03 -4.46 -1.42
CA ARG A 38 1.91 -4.84 -2.83
C ARG A 38 0.44 -5.00 -3.20
N ILE A 39 0.01 -4.35 -4.27
CA ILE A 39 -1.30 -4.55 -4.90
C ILE A 39 -1.05 -5.06 -6.31
N ILE A 40 -1.75 -6.12 -6.69
CA ILE A 40 -1.84 -6.59 -8.07
C ILE A 40 -3.20 -6.13 -8.63
N LEU A 41 -3.17 -5.45 -9.78
CA LEU A 41 -4.34 -5.01 -10.51
C LEU A 41 -4.40 -5.79 -11.83
N GLU A 42 -5.37 -6.69 -11.94
CA GLU A 42 -5.67 -7.33 -13.22
C GLU A 42 -6.52 -6.40 -14.08
N LEU A 43 -5.91 -5.80 -15.08
CA LEU A 43 -6.58 -4.86 -15.98
C LEU A 43 -6.96 -5.58 -17.27
N THR A 44 -8.21 -5.51 -17.66
CA THR A 44 -8.71 -6.19 -18.87
C THR A 44 -9.44 -5.22 -19.77
N THR A 45 -9.19 -5.30 -21.06
CA THR A 45 -9.92 -4.61 -22.13
C THR A 45 -10.49 -5.64 -23.10
N SER A 46 -11.11 -5.21 -24.21
CA SER A 46 -11.58 -6.13 -25.24
C SER A 46 -10.44 -6.83 -26.00
N VAL A 47 -9.21 -6.32 -25.94
CA VAL A 47 -8.09 -6.80 -26.77
C VAL A 47 -6.89 -7.27 -25.97
N ARG A 48 -6.82 -6.96 -24.68
CA ARG A 48 -5.67 -7.32 -23.84
C ARG A 48 -6.03 -7.51 -22.37
N LYS A 49 -5.20 -8.30 -21.70
CA LYS A 49 -5.09 -8.40 -20.25
C LYS A 49 -3.68 -7.95 -19.87
N GLU A 50 -3.58 -7.13 -18.83
CA GLU A 50 -2.33 -6.55 -18.34
C GLU A 50 -2.28 -6.72 -16.82
N GLN A 51 -1.10 -6.99 -16.29
CA GLN A 51 -0.87 -7.04 -14.85
C GLN A 51 -0.15 -5.77 -14.41
N VAL A 52 -0.79 -4.99 -13.54
CA VAL A 52 -0.18 -3.79 -12.97
C VAL A 52 0.05 -3.99 -11.48
N VAL A 53 1.30 -3.93 -11.07
CA VAL A 53 1.68 -4.02 -9.67
C VAL A 53 1.97 -2.63 -9.12
N VAL A 54 1.28 -2.28 -8.04
CA VAL A 54 1.57 -1.07 -7.26
C VAL A 54 2.23 -1.48 -5.95
N ARG A 55 3.41 -0.94 -5.67
CA ARG A 55 4.08 -1.10 -4.37
C ARG A 55 4.25 0.23 -3.66
N GLY A 56 4.31 0.17 -2.35
CA GLY A 56 4.62 1.33 -1.52
C GLY A 56 4.98 0.99 -0.09
N GLN A 57 5.57 1.97 0.59
CA GLN A 57 6.06 1.82 1.97
C GLN A 57 4.92 1.65 2.99
N THR A 58 3.79 2.36 2.80
CA THR A 58 2.64 2.33 3.71
C THR A 58 1.38 1.88 2.98
N VAL A 59 0.42 1.30 3.73
CA VAL A 59 -0.88 0.90 3.19
C VAL A 59 -1.61 2.09 2.54
N PRO A 60 -1.76 3.26 3.19
CA PRO A 60 -2.47 4.39 2.59
C PRO A 60 -1.84 4.90 1.30
N SER A 61 -0.51 5.05 1.25
CA SER A 61 0.18 5.50 0.02
C SER A 61 -0.02 4.52 -1.13
N THR A 62 0.10 3.22 -0.85
CA THR A 62 -0.09 2.16 -1.86
C THR A 62 -1.52 2.16 -2.39
N LEU A 63 -2.52 2.32 -1.52
CA LEU A 63 -3.93 2.44 -1.92
C LEU A 63 -4.18 3.69 -2.77
N ARG A 64 -3.60 4.85 -2.44
CA ARG A 64 -3.77 6.09 -3.21
C ARG A 64 -3.17 5.98 -4.61
N VAL A 65 -1.99 5.37 -4.75
CA VAL A 65 -1.40 5.12 -6.06
C VAL A 65 -2.22 4.10 -6.85
N ALA A 66 -2.71 3.04 -6.22
CA ALA A 66 -3.61 2.09 -6.88
C ALA A 66 -4.91 2.78 -7.32
N ALA A 67 -5.47 3.68 -6.52
CA ALA A 67 -6.63 4.49 -6.92
C ALA A 67 -6.34 5.37 -8.14
N LEU A 68 -5.16 6.00 -8.20
CA LEU A 68 -4.71 6.75 -9.37
C LEU A 68 -4.67 5.86 -10.62
N VAL A 69 -4.05 4.69 -10.53
CA VAL A 69 -3.96 3.73 -11.63
C VAL A 69 -5.35 3.31 -12.10
N VAL A 70 -6.24 2.94 -11.16
CA VAL A 70 -7.64 2.58 -11.43
C VAL A 70 -8.37 3.71 -12.16
N GLU A 71 -8.30 4.94 -11.67
CA GLU A 71 -8.99 6.10 -12.26
C GLU A 71 -8.48 6.41 -13.66
N ARG A 72 -7.16 6.32 -13.87
CA ARG A 72 -6.54 6.60 -15.16
C ARG A 72 -6.87 5.53 -16.20
N PHE A 73 -6.77 4.25 -15.82
CA PHE A 73 -7.10 3.14 -16.71
C PHE A 73 -8.58 3.12 -17.09
N LEU A 74 -9.49 3.36 -16.15
CA LEU A 74 -10.93 3.40 -16.46
C LEU A 74 -11.30 4.57 -17.38
N ARG A 75 -10.56 5.67 -17.32
CA ARG A 75 -10.76 6.83 -18.20
C ARG A 75 -10.13 6.61 -19.58
N ASP A 76 -8.95 6.02 -19.60
CA ASP A 76 -8.20 5.71 -20.82
C ASP A 76 -7.58 4.31 -20.68
N PRO A 77 -8.20 3.28 -21.27
CA PRO A 77 -7.66 1.93 -21.19
C PRO A 77 -6.29 1.80 -21.84
N GLN A 78 -5.88 2.75 -22.71
CA GLN A 78 -4.58 2.80 -23.39
C GLN A 78 -3.46 3.46 -22.59
N ILE A 79 -3.69 3.80 -21.33
CA ILE A 79 -2.79 4.62 -20.50
C ILE A 79 -1.32 4.18 -20.45
N PHE A 80 -1.04 2.87 -20.57
CA PHE A 80 0.32 2.31 -20.50
C PHE A 80 1.02 2.17 -21.86
N HIS A 81 0.32 2.45 -22.96
CA HIS A 81 0.80 2.27 -24.34
C HIS A 81 0.71 3.55 -25.16
N ARG A 82 0.62 4.70 -24.49
CA ARG A 82 0.54 6.01 -25.14
C ARG A 82 1.93 6.41 -25.65
N ASP A 83 1.94 7.11 -26.78
CA ASP A 83 3.16 7.79 -27.27
C ASP A 83 3.59 8.92 -26.32
N ASP A 84 2.61 9.62 -25.74
CA ASP A 84 2.81 10.64 -24.69
C ASP A 84 2.50 10.04 -23.31
N PRO A 85 3.54 9.68 -22.54
CA PRO A 85 3.39 8.97 -21.28
C PRO A 85 2.77 9.86 -20.20
N VAL A 86 2.07 9.23 -19.26
CA VAL A 86 1.54 9.92 -18.08
C VAL A 86 2.69 10.33 -17.17
N ASP A 87 2.67 11.59 -16.73
CA ASP A 87 3.54 12.06 -15.65
C ASP A 87 3.05 11.52 -14.30
N TRP A 88 3.49 10.29 -13.97
CA TRP A 88 3.15 9.63 -12.71
C TRP A 88 3.75 10.32 -11.48
N GLU A 89 4.89 11.02 -11.64
CA GLU A 89 5.54 11.77 -10.56
C GLU A 89 4.66 12.95 -10.15
N ASP A 90 4.21 13.78 -11.10
CA ASP A 90 3.29 14.89 -10.81
C ASP A 90 1.99 14.40 -10.14
N LEU A 91 1.44 13.28 -10.60
CA LEU A 91 0.26 12.68 -9.97
C LEU A 91 0.52 12.21 -8.54
N TRP A 92 1.68 11.60 -8.29
CA TRP A 92 2.08 11.16 -6.96
C TRP A 92 2.29 12.36 -6.03
N VAL A 93 3.04 13.38 -6.46
CA VAL A 93 3.31 14.59 -5.69
C VAL A 93 2.01 15.28 -5.27
N ARG A 94 1.00 15.32 -6.16
CA ARG A 94 -0.33 15.89 -5.85
C ARG A 94 -1.17 15.03 -4.90
N LYS A 95 -0.95 13.71 -4.88
CA LYS A 95 -1.68 12.79 -3.99
C LYS A 95 -1.04 12.62 -2.62
N ARG A 96 0.26 12.90 -2.51
CA ARG A 96 1.00 12.80 -1.25
C ARG A 96 0.53 13.89 -0.28
N SER A 97 0.30 13.52 0.97
CA SER A 97 -0.13 14.46 2.00
C SER A 97 1.01 15.40 2.42
N ASP A 98 0.68 16.62 2.87
CA ASP A 98 1.67 17.55 3.43
C ASP A 98 2.41 16.94 4.63
N TYR A 99 1.70 16.14 5.42
CA TYR A 99 2.26 15.39 6.53
C TYR A 99 3.33 14.41 6.06
N ASP A 100 3.03 13.55 5.07
CA ASP A 100 4.00 12.58 4.54
C ASP A 100 5.18 13.25 3.85
N ARG A 101 4.97 14.40 3.19
CA ARG A 101 6.05 15.16 2.58
C ARG A 101 7.04 15.68 3.61
N ARG A 102 6.55 16.12 4.78
CA ARG A 102 7.37 16.73 5.82
C ARG A 102 8.02 15.72 6.75
N PHE A 103 7.29 14.69 7.16
CA PHE A 103 7.71 13.78 8.23
C PHE A 103 8.10 12.38 7.76
N SER A 104 7.89 12.08 6.48
CA SER A 104 8.33 10.83 5.85
C SER A 104 8.95 11.11 4.47
N PRO A 105 9.93 12.03 4.34
CA PRO A 105 10.47 12.49 3.06
C PRO A 105 10.93 11.33 2.15
N GLU A 106 11.50 10.29 2.75
CA GLU A 106 11.97 9.05 2.12
C GLU A 106 10.86 8.10 1.66
N SER A 107 9.58 8.46 1.86
CA SER A 107 8.46 7.61 1.48
C SER A 107 8.46 7.31 -0.01
N TRP A 108 8.30 6.04 -0.33
CA TRP A 108 8.43 5.53 -1.68
C TRP A 108 7.19 4.76 -2.13
N VAL A 109 6.99 4.82 -3.44
CA VAL A 109 6.00 4.09 -4.22
C VAL A 109 6.59 3.70 -5.57
N SER A 110 6.07 2.64 -6.18
CA SER A 110 6.43 2.20 -7.53
C SER A 110 5.26 1.56 -8.25
N ILE A 111 5.19 1.74 -9.57
CA ILE A 111 4.22 1.12 -10.47
C ILE A 111 4.99 0.26 -11.47
N HIS A 112 4.58 -0.99 -11.63
CA HIS A 112 5.15 -1.94 -12.57
C HIS A 112 4.06 -2.48 -13.49
N VAL A 113 4.34 -2.61 -14.78
CA VAL A 113 3.41 -3.15 -15.79
C VAL A 113 4.08 -4.33 -16.47
N ASP A 114 3.47 -5.51 -16.35
CA ASP A 114 4.00 -6.78 -16.89
C ASP A 114 5.49 -7.01 -16.53
N GLY A 115 5.86 -6.64 -15.30
CA GLY A 115 7.22 -6.74 -14.74
C GLY A 115 8.16 -5.58 -15.07
N ARG A 116 7.75 -4.61 -15.90
CA ARG A 116 8.58 -3.42 -16.19
C ARG A 116 8.23 -2.28 -15.24
N THR A 117 9.24 -1.66 -14.63
CA THR A 117 9.03 -0.47 -13.81
C THR A 117 8.62 0.71 -14.69
N LEU A 118 7.39 1.19 -14.50
CA LEU A 118 6.85 2.36 -15.19
C LEU A 118 7.14 3.65 -14.42
N PHE A 119 7.12 3.56 -13.09
CA PHE A 119 7.32 4.69 -12.20
C PHE A 119 7.90 4.21 -10.87
N ALA A 120 8.86 4.94 -10.32
CA ALA A 120 9.35 4.75 -8.96
C ALA A 120 9.94 6.07 -8.45
N THR A 121 9.72 6.36 -7.17
CA THR A 121 10.26 7.55 -6.48
C THR A 121 11.69 7.30 -6.00
N ASN A 122 11.81 6.46 -4.96
CA ASN A 122 13.07 5.94 -4.43
C ASN A 122 13.00 4.41 -4.50
N GLY A 123 13.19 3.84 -5.70
CA GLY A 123 13.07 2.40 -5.92
C GLY A 123 14.20 1.63 -5.24
N SER A 124 13.87 0.52 -4.58
CA SER A 124 14.88 -0.50 -4.24
C SER A 124 15.13 -1.33 -5.50
N ASP A 125 16.38 -1.44 -5.94
CA ASP A 125 16.75 -2.32 -7.07
C ASP A 125 16.22 -3.75 -6.88
N ALA A 126 16.18 -4.21 -5.62
CA ALA A 126 15.63 -5.50 -5.27
C ALA A 126 14.12 -5.59 -5.55
N ILE A 127 13.35 -4.53 -5.30
CA ILE A 127 11.92 -4.50 -5.63
C ILE A 127 11.72 -4.57 -7.13
N ASN A 128 12.49 -3.79 -7.89
CA ASN A 128 12.37 -3.75 -9.35
C ASN A 128 12.69 -5.13 -9.95
N LEU A 129 13.75 -5.79 -9.49
CA LEU A 129 14.09 -7.14 -9.92
C LEU A 129 13.05 -8.18 -9.53
N ILE A 130 12.50 -8.10 -8.31
CA ILE A 130 11.42 -9.00 -7.88
C ILE A 130 10.22 -8.86 -8.82
N GLU A 131 9.78 -7.65 -9.12
CA GLU A 131 8.63 -7.47 -10.02
C GLU A 131 8.95 -7.84 -11.47
N GLN A 132 10.20 -7.63 -11.92
CA GLN A 132 10.67 -8.07 -13.23
C GLN A 132 10.59 -9.58 -13.40
N VAL A 133 10.96 -10.36 -12.37
CA VAL A 133 10.85 -11.83 -12.42
C VAL A 133 9.40 -12.28 -12.20
N ALA A 134 8.67 -11.62 -11.30
CA ALA A 134 7.30 -12.00 -10.97
C ALA A 134 6.29 -11.73 -12.09
N HIS A 135 6.53 -10.74 -12.96
CA HIS A 135 5.60 -10.34 -14.02
C HIS A 135 4.14 -10.13 -13.55
N GLY A 136 3.96 -9.70 -12.30
CA GLY A 136 2.64 -9.50 -11.70
C GLY A 136 2.00 -10.74 -11.09
N GLU A 137 2.70 -11.88 -11.02
CA GLU A 137 2.25 -13.07 -10.30
C GLU A 137 2.38 -12.91 -8.77
N ASP A 138 1.82 -13.87 -8.03
CA ASP A 138 2.01 -13.98 -6.59
C ASP A 138 3.47 -14.33 -6.27
N LEU A 139 4.01 -13.71 -5.21
CA LEU A 139 5.41 -13.90 -4.86
C LEU A 139 5.63 -15.23 -4.13
N THR A 140 6.46 -16.07 -4.72
CA THR A 140 6.97 -17.30 -4.10
C THR A 140 8.41 -17.12 -3.66
N ASP A 141 8.87 -17.98 -2.74
CA ASP A 141 10.28 -18.01 -2.34
C ASP A 141 11.22 -18.24 -3.55
N GLU A 142 10.75 -18.98 -4.56
CA GLU A 142 11.50 -19.23 -5.80
C GLU A 142 11.68 -17.97 -6.64
N ILE A 143 10.59 -17.23 -6.91
CA ILE A 143 10.63 -15.95 -7.64
C ILE A 143 11.60 -14.98 -6.96
N ILE A 144 11.49 -14.87 -5.65
CA ILE A 144 12.34 -13.96 -4.86
C ILE A 144 13.79 -14.43 -4.89
N ARG A 145 14.04 -15.73 -4.75
CA ARG A 145 15.39 -16.30 -4.84
C ARG A 145 16.02 -16.00 -6.20
N ASP A 146 15.27 -16.17 -7.28
CA ASP A 146 15.79 -15.92 -8.63
C ASP A 146 16.04 -14.43 -8.88
N ALA A 147 15.14 -13.55 -8.43
CA ALA A 147 15.33 -12.11 -8.47
C ALA A 147 16.56 -11.65 -7.64
N THR A 148 16.77 -12.26 -6.48
CA THR A 148 17.82 -11.83 -5.54
C THR A 148 19.20 -12.40 -5.87
N ARG A 149 19.29 -13.55 -6.56
CA ARG A 149 20.55 -14.05 -7.14
C ARG A 149 21.23 -13.02 -8.04
N ALA A 150 20.44 -12.27 -8.82
CA ALA A 150 20.94 -11.21 -9.69
C ALA A 150 21.57 -10.03 -8.91
N LEU A 151 21.10 -9.74 -7.69
CA LEU A 151 21.64 -8.67 -6.85
C LEU A 151 22.99 -9.02 -6.24
N PHE A 152 23.16 -10.26 -5.80
CA PHE A 152 24.32 -10.65 -4.99
C PHE A 152 25.53 -11.10 -5.80
N SER A 153 25.46 -11.03 -7.14
CA SER A 153 26.57 -11.27 -8.08
C SER A 153 27.40 -12.52 -7.79
N SER A 154 26.84 -13.52 -7.11
CA SER A 154 27.57 -14.68 -6.62
C SER A 154 26.74 -15.94 -6.76
N ALA A 155 27.42 -17.06 -7.04
CA ALA A 155 26.84 -18.39 -7.05
C ALA A 155 26.54 -18.93 -5.63
N GLN A 156 26.43 -18.04 -4.64
CA GLN A 156 26.22 -18.42 -3.25
C GLN A 156 24.79 -18.87 -3.01
N ASP A 157 24.65 -19.88 -2.16
CA ASP A 157 23.34 -20.32 -1.69
C ASP A 157 22.73 -19.21 -0.83
N VAL A 158 21.55 -18.75 -1.26
CA VAL A 158 20.74 -17.80 -0.49
C VAL A 158 19.56 -18.54 0.13
N VAL A 159 19.25 -18.22 1.38
CA VAL A 159 18.01 -18.64 2.03
C VAL A 159 17.05 -17.47 1.99
N VAL A 160 15.90 -17.70 1.35
CA VAL A 160 14.82 -16.73 1.27
C VAL A 160 13.72 -17.14 2.24
N GLN A 161 13.23 -16.16 3.00
CA GLN A 161 12.00 -16.28 3.77
C GLN A 161 11.07 -15.14 3.35
N HIS A 162 9.96 -15.49 2.70
CA HIS A 162 8.91 -14.54 2.34
C HIS A 162 7.67 -14.72 3.22
N GLU A 163 7.24 -13.63 3.85
CA GLU A 163 5.98 -13.56 4.58
C GLU A 163 5.04 -12.58 3.87
N SER A 164 3.87 -13.05 3.46
CA SER A 164 2.83 -12.23 2.87
C SER A 164 1.53 -12.34 3.67
N GLN A 165 0.92 -11.21 4.00
CA GLN A 165 -0.36 -11.13 4.70
C GLN A 165 -1.31 -10.18 3.99
N THR A 166 -2.49 -10.68 3.61
CA THR A 166 -3.56 -9.84 3.08
C THR A 166 -3.99 -8.79 4.11
N ALA A 167 -3.91 -7.52 3.71
CA ALA A 167 -4.22 -6.37 4.54
C ALA A 167 -5.50 -5.66 4.12
N VAL A 168 -5.79 -5.59 2.83
CA VAL A 168 -7.03 -5.02 2.30
C VAL A 168 -7.51 -5.84 1.11
N VAL A 169 -8.81 -6.12 1.03
CA VAL A 169 -9.43 -6.76 -0.14
C VAL A 169 -10.62 -5.92 -0.58
N PHE A 170 -10.63 -5.51 -1.84
CA PHE A 170 -11.78 -4.87 -2.47
C PHE A 170 -12.54 -5.89 -3.32
N THR A 171 -13.85 -5.94 -3.11
CA THR A 171 -14.76 -6.82 -3.85
C THR A 171 -15.88 -5.97 -4.45
N PRO A 172 -15.94 -5.84 -5.78
CA PRO A 172 -17.07 -5.19 -6.43
C PRO A 172 -18.27 -6.13 -6.47
N PHE A 173 -19.43 -5.64 -6.04
CA PHE A 173 -20.72 -6.30 -6.22
C PHE A 173 -21.60 -5.47 -7.15
N ALA A 174 -22.67 -6.07 -7.68
CA ALA A 174 -23.61 -5.35 -8.54
C ALA A 174 -24.30 -4.16 -7.84
N THR A 175 -24.46 -4.24 -6.51
CA THR A 175 -25.20 -3.25 -5.71
C THR A 175 -24.31 -2.32 -4.89
N HIS A 176 -23.05 -2.69 -4.67
CA HIS A 176 -22.15 -1.96 -3.78
C HIS A 176 -20.69 -2.33 -4.03
N LEU A 177 -19.78 -1.52 -3.51
CA LEU A 177 -18.36 -1.90 -3.38
C LEU A 177 -18.09 -2.24 -1.92
N ARG A 178 -17.30 -3.28 -1.67
CA ARG A 178 -16.89 -3.68 -0.33
C ARG A 178 -15.38 -3.67 -0.21
N ALA A 179 -14.88 -3.21 0.93
CA ALA A 179 -13.50 -3.37 1.34
C ALA A 179 -13.46 -4.10 2.68
N ALA A 180 -12.66 -5.16 2.79
CA ALA A 180 -12.31 -5.81 4.04
C ALA A 180 -10.88 -5.43 4.41
N VAL A 181 -10.68 -4.93 5.63
CA VAL A 181 -9.40 -4.41 6.13
C VAL A 181 -8.99 -5.22 7.35
N LEU A 182 -7.75 -5.73 7.31
CA LEU A 182 -7.08 -6.38 8.42
C LEU A 182 -6.10 -5.38 9.07
N GLU A 183 -6.38 -5.01 10.31
CA GLU A 183 -5.58 -4.07 11.10
C GLU A 183 -4.68 -4.82 12.09
N ARG A 184 -3.52 -4.24 12.41
CA ARG A 184 -2.64 -4.71 13.49
C ARG A 184 -2.67 -3.70 14.63
N ARG A 185 -3.49 -3.95 15.65
CA ARG A 185 -3.66 -3.09 16.83
C ARG A 185 -2.81 -3.59 17.99
N GLY A 186 -1.67 -2.95 18.27
CA GLY A 186 -0.91 -3.20 19.50
C GLY A 186 -0.59 -4.67 19.80
N GLY A 187 -0.28 -5.46 18.77
CA GLY A 187 0.00 -6.91 18.88
C GLY A 187 -1.22 -7.82 18.72
N ARG A 188 -2.44 -7.29 18.58
CA ARG A 188 -3.66 -8.04 18.23
C ARG A 188 -4.10 -7.73 16.80
N THR A 189 -4.59 -8.75 16.10
CA THR A 189 -5.16 -8.57 14.76
C THR A 189 -6.63 -8.17 14.89
N GLY A 190 -6.97 -6.96 14.43
CA GLY A 190 -8.34 -6.50 14.29
C GLY A 190 -8.79 -6.60 12.83
N SER A 191 -10.09 -6.60 12.58
CA SER A 191 -10.60 -6.46 11.21
C SER A 191 -11.91 -5.68 11.20
N PHE A 192 -12.13 -4.97 10.11
CA PHE A 192 -13.43 -4.38 9.81
C PHE A 192 -13.66 -4.45 8.29
N SER A 193 -14.90 -4.26 7.88
CA SER A 193 -15.23 -4.05 6.47
C SER A 193 -16.13 -2.84 6.32
N ALA A 194 -15.97 -2.15 5.20
CA ALA A 194 -16.82 -1.04 4.78
C ALA A 194 -17.47 -1.40 3.45
N SER A 195 -18.77 -1.18 3.33
CA SER A 195 -19.56 -1.40 2.11
C SER A 195 -20.20 -0.08 1.68
N ALA A 196 -19.83 0.44 0.52
CA ALA A 196 -20.42 1.65 -0.07
C ALA A 196 -21.44 1.26 -1.15
N PHE A 197 -22.71 1.53 -0.89
CA PHE A 197 -23.81 1.15 -1.79
C PHE A 197 -23.96 2.14 -2.94
N HIS A 198 -24.23 1.62 -4.13
CA HIS A 198 -24.60 2.43 -5.27
C HIS A 198 -25.91 3.18 -4.98
N GLY A 199 -25.94 4.47 -5.31
CA GLY A 199 -27.12 5.31 -5.13
C GLY A 199 -28.00 5.31 -6.38
N PRO A 200 -29.22 5.86 -6.28
CA PRO A 200 -30.07 6.09 -7.44
C PRO A 200 -29.44 7.09 -8.43
N GLU A 201 -28.67 8.05 -7.92
CA GLU A 201 -28.00 9.09 -8.72
C GLU A 201 -26.72 8.59 -9.41
N GLY A 202 -26.22 7.41 -9.05
CA GLY A 202 -25.04 6.86 -9.71
C GLY A 202 -24.32 5.75 -8.94
N LYS A 203 -23.43 5.07 -9.66
CA LYS A 203 -22.54 4.06 -9.10
C LYS A 203 -21.37 4.72 -8.36
N VAL A 204 -21.02 4.16 -7.21
CA VAL A 204 -19.78 4.47 -6.50
C VAL A 204 -18.62 4.12 -7.42
N ARG A 205 -17.72 5.09 -7.66
CA ARG A 205 -16.52 4.87 -8.48
C ARG A 205 -15.47 4.10 -7.68
N LEU A 206 -14.87 3.06 -8.27
CA LEU A 206 -13.90 2.21 -7.58
C LEU A 206 -12.70 3.01 -7.05
N GLY A 207 -12.09 3.88 -7.85
CA GLY A 207 -10.97 4.71 -7.40
C GLY A 207 -11.32 5.64 -6.22
N ALA A 208 -12.53 6.23 -6.23
CA ALA A 208 -13.01 7.04 -5.11
C ALA A 208 -13.19 6.19 -3.84
N PHE A 209 -13.70 4.97 -3.97
CA PHE A 209 -13.84 4.05 -2.84
C PHE A 209 -12.49 3.56 -2.30
N VAL A 210 -11.51 3.30 -3.16
CA VAL A 210 -10.13 2.96 -2.74
C VAL A 210 -9.49 4.14 -1.98
N ASN A 211 -9.65 5.38 -2.45
CA ASN A 211 -9.18 6.58 -1.74
C ASN A 211 -9.85 6.73 -0.36
N PHE A 212 -11.18 6.54 -0.29
CA PHE A 212 -11.92 6.54 0.97
C PHE A 212 -11.35 5.52 1.98
N VAL A 213 -11.06 4.29 1.54
CA VAL A 213 -10.44 3.28 2.41
C VAL A 213 -9.00 3.66 2.80
N ALA A 214 -8.25 4.31 1.91
CA ALA A 214 -6.92 4.84 2.24
C ALA A 214 -6.97 5.88 3.36
N ASP A 215 -7.93 6.82 3.30
CA ASP A 215 -8.13 7.84 4.34
C ASP A 215 -8.57 7.21 5.67
N LEU A 216 -9.44 6.19 5.61
CA LEU A 216 -9.89 5.45 6.79
C LEU A 216 -8.73 4.73 7.49
N VAL A 217 -7.91 3.99 6.73
CA VAL A 217 -6.73 3.26 7.26
C VAL A 217 -5.68 4.23 7.79
N GLU A 218 -5.46 5.36 7.11
CA GLU A 218 -4.51 6.37 7.60
C GLU A 218 -4.98 7.00 8.91
N ALA A 219 -6.26 7.34 9.02
CA ALA A 219 -6.82 7.92 10.24
C ALA A 219 -6.64 6.98 11.44
N VAL A 220 -6.89 5.67 11.26
CA VAL A 220 -6.65 4.67 12.30
C VAL A 220 -5.15 4.56 12.64
N THR A 221 -4.28 4.53 11.62
CA THR A 221 -2.83 4.45 11.80
C THR A 221 -2.30 5.66 12.59
N LEU A 222 -2.79 6.87 12.28
CA LEU A 222 -2.44 8.09 13.00
C LEU A 222 -2.97 8.09 14.43
N ARG A 223 -4.19 7.58 14.67
CA ARG A 223 -4.69 7.40 16.04
C ARG A 223 -3.77 6.50 16.86
N GLU A 224 -3.38 5.34 16.31
CA GLU A 224 -2.49 4.41 17.02
C GLU A 224 -1.11 5.03 17.30
N PHE A 225 -0.57 5.78 16.34
CA PHE A 225 0.67 6.53 16.53
C PHE A 225 0.56 7.52 17.70
N LEU A 226 -0.51 8.32 17.74
CA LEU A 226 -0.76 9.30 18.80
C LEU A 226 -0.96 8.63 20.17
N GLU A 227 -1.66 7.48 20.21
CA GLU A 227 -1.88 6.74 21.45
C GLU A 227 -0.58 6.15 22.00
N ARG A 228 0.30 5.61 21.13
CA ARG A 228 1.63 5.15 21.56
C ARG A 228 2.46 6.25 22.19
N ILE A 229 2.44 7.45 21.60
CA ILE A 229 3.14 8.61 22.14
C ILE A 229 2.59 8.97 23.52
N ARG A 230 1.26 9.00 23.66
CA ARG A 230 0.60 9.29 24.94
C ARG A 230 1.01 8.29 26.03
N VAL A 231 0.92 6.99 25.74
CA VAL A 231 1.31 5.93 26.68
C VAL A 231 2.79 6.05 27.07
N GLN A 232 3.67 6.38 26.13
CA GLN A 232 5.09 6.58 26.40
C GLN A 232 5.34 7.79 27.33
N MET A 233 4.58 8.88 27.16
CA MET A 233 4.65 10.04 28.06
C MET A 233 4.16 9.69 29.47
N GLU A 234 3.05 8.96 29.58
CA GLU A 234 2.50 8.50 30.86
C GLU A 234 3.47 7.57 31.60
N GLN A 235 4.15 6.66 30.89
CA GLN A 235 5.11 5.72 31.47
C GLN A 235 6.46 6.35 31.86
N SER A 236 6.94 7.32 31.09
CA SER A 236 8.24 7.97 31.34
C SER A 236 8.17 9.06 32.42
N GLY A 237 6.97 9.49 32.82
CA GLY A 237 6.78 10.64 33.70
C GLY A 237 7.27 11.96 33.10
N GLN A 238 7.61 11.98 31.80
CA GLN A 238 8.08 13.17 31.11
C GLN A 238 6.90 14.02 30.66
N SER A 239 6.98 15.33 30.92
CA SER A 239 5.96 16.30 30.51
C SER A 239 6.01 16.62 29.01
N SER A 240 7.15 16.34 28.36
CA SER A 240 7.39 16.65 26.95
C SER A 240 7.28 15.39 26.09
N PRO A 241 6.69 15.51 24.88
CA PRO A 241 6.59 14.37 23.97
C PRO A 241 7.98 13.89 23.53
N PRO A 242 8.15 12.57 23.27
CA PRO A 242 9.38 12.00 22.72
C PRO A 242 9.65 12.43 21.26
N ILE A 243 8.68 13.10 20.64
CA ILE A 243 8.77 13.63 19.28
C ILE A 243 8.61 15.15 19.29
N PRO A 244 9.12 15.86 18.26
CA PRO A 244 8.89 17.29 18.10
C PRO A 244 7.41 17.68 18.15
N HIS A 245 7.10 18.82 18.79
CA HIS A 245 5.70 19.31 18.92
C HIS A 245 5.04 19.60 17.57
N ASP A 246 5.80 20.03 16.57
CA ASP A 246 5.30 20.26 15.21
C ASP A 246 4.87 18.96 14.53
N HIS A 247 5.58 17.85 14.75
CA HIS A 247 5.22 16.52 14.28
C HIS A 247 3.90 16.04 14.89
N LEU A 248 3.75 16.21 16.21
CA LEU A 248 2.51 15.87 16.91
C LEU A 248 1.31 16.69 16.40
N SER A 249 1.49 18.01 16.25
CA SER A 249 0.44 18.90 15.74
C SER A 249 0.04 18.57 14.31
N ALA A 250 1.02 18.28 13.45
CA ALA A 250 0.78 17.89 12.07
C ALA A 250 0.09 16.53 11.96
N ALA A 251 0.43 15.55 12.81
CA ALA A 251 -0.25 14.25 12.85
C ALA A 251 -1.73 14.40 13.23
N LEU A 252 -2.02 15.23 14.25
CA LEU A 252 -3.39 15.58 14.63
C LEU A 252 -4.15 16.28 13.49
N GLY A 253 -3.50 17.24 12.83
CA GLY A 253 -4.05 17.94 11.67
C GLY A 253 -4.39 16.99 10.53
N ARG A 254 -3.46 16.09 10.19
CA ARG A 254 -3.68 15.09 9.14
C ARG A 254 -4.80 14.11 9.49
N LYS A 255 -4.85 13.64 10.74
CA LYS A 255 -5.95 12.78 11.22
C LYS A 255 -7.32 13.45 11.03
N ARG A 256 -7.43 14.75 11.36
CA ARG A 256 -8.66 15.53 11.15
C ARG A 256 -9.03 15.65 9.67
N GLN A 257 -8.06 15.88 8.79
CA GLN A 257 -8.31 15.92 7.33
C GLN A 257 -8.83 14.58 6.81
N CYS A 258 -8.21 13.45 7.19
CA CYS A 258 -8.70 12.12 6.82
C CYS A 258 -10.14 11.92 7.32
N ALA A 259 -10.43 12.30 8.57
CA ALA A 259 -11.79 12.21 9.12
C ALA A 259 -12.81 13.04 8.34
N GLN A 260 -12.43 14.24 7.87
CA GLN A 260 -13.29 15.07 7.02
C GLN A 260 -13.56 14.42 5.66
N PHE A 261 -12.56 13.82 5.02
CA PHE A 261 -12.76 13.11 3.75
C PHE A 261 -13.64 11.86 3.91
N VAL A 262 -13.42 11.09 4.98
CA VAL A 262 -14.29 9.95 5.33
C VAL A 262 -15.74 10.42 5.52
N ALA A 263 -15.96 11.47 6.32
CA ALA A 263 -17.30 12.01 6.56
C ALA A 263 -17.96 12.54 5.28
N ALA A 264 -17.20 13.23 4.41
CA ALA A 264 -17.71 13.71 3.13
C ALA A 264 -18.16 12.55 2.23
N PHE A 265 -17.39 11.46 2.18
CA PHE A 265 -17.76 10.26 1.44
C PHE A 265 -19.00 9.56 2.02
N GLU A 266 -19.08 9.46 3.35
CA GLU A 266 -20.25 8.91 4.08
C GLU A 266 -21.52 9.74 3.90
N ASN A 267 -21.39 11.05 3.72
CA ASN A 267 -22.52 11.92 3.41
C ASN A 267 -22.99 11.76 1.96
N ALA A 268 -22.05 11.49 1.04
CA ALA A 268 -22.35 11.31 -0.38
C ALA A 268 -22.90 9.90 -0.70
N PHE A 269 -22.54 8.89 0.09
CA PHE A 269 -22.92 7.50 -0.17
C PHE A 269 -23.37 6.79 1.10
N LYS A 270 -24.35 5.89 0.98
CA LYS A 270 -24.69 4.99 2.08
C LYS A 270 -23.53 4.02 2.31
N VAL A 271 -22.82 4.19 3.42
CA VAL A 271 -21.74 3.30 3.86
C VAL A 271 -22.19 2.46 5.05
N GLN A 272 -21.96 1.15 4.99
CA GLN A 272 -22.20 0.23 6.10
C GLN A 272 -20.87 -0.37 6.57
N TYR A 273 -20.64 -0.38 7.88
CA TYR A 273 -19.48 -1.01 8.50
C TYR A 273 -19.85 -2.34 9.15
N ARG A 274 -18.88 -3.27 9.22
CA ARG A 274 -18.96 -4.51 10.01
C ARG A 274 -17.60 -4.83 10.64
N PRO A 275 -17.47 -4.98 11.98
CA PRO A 275 -18.53 -4.88 12.98
C PRO A 275 -19.09 -3.45 13.09
N GLU A 276 -18.27 -2.50 13.57
CA GLU A 276 -18.65 -1.10 13.68
C GLU A 276 -17.64 -0.23 12.92
N ARG A 277 -18.01 1.04 12.68
CA ARG A 277 -17.11 2.02 12.08
C ARG A 277 -15.85 2.12 12.95
N PRO A 278 -14.64 2.00 12.39
CA PRO A 278 -13.43 2.11 13.20
C PRO A 278 -13.38 3.51 13.82
N GLU A 279 -13.04 3.55 15.10
CA GLU A 279 -12.77 4.79 15.80
C GLU A 279 -11.39 5.33 15.39
N PHE A 280 -11.28 6.64 15.15
CA PHE A 280 -10.01 7.31 14.85
C PHE A 280 -10.01 8.75 15.35
#